data_AF-A0A2T2WTY9-F1
#
_entry.id   AF-A0A2T2WTY9-F1
#
_cell.length_a   1.000
_cell.length_b   1.000
_cell.length_c   1.000
_cell.angle_alpha   90.00
_cell.angle_beta   90.00
_cell.angle_gamma   90.00
#
_symmetry.space_group_name_H-M   'P 1'
#
loop_
_entity.id
_entity.type
_entity.pdbx_description
1 polymer ?
#
loop_
_entity_poly.entity_id
_entity_poly.type
_entity_poly.pdbx_seq_one_letter_code
_entity_poly.pdbx_strand_id
1 'polypeptide(L)'
;MRSLRAWKLSQRQRWQHLSWQQQSGWLTGWIALSATMTALSATSATPAFWQGVLVGLWGFSAVAGIMGLVTIQWRHRHDSR
;
A
#
# COMPACT_ATOMS: atom_id res chain seq x y z
N MET A 1 -3.27 -6.63 -25.46
CA MET A 1 -2.35 -6.58 -24.29
C MET A 1 -1.46 -5.32 -24.19
N ARG A 2 -1.61 -4.28 -25.04
CA ARG A 2 -0.81 -3.03 -24.95
C ARG A 2 -1.37 -1.98 -23.98
N SER A 3 -2.68 -2.02 -23.69
CA SER A 3 -3.37 -1.03 -22.83
C SER A 3 -2.90 -1.04 -21.38
N LEU A 4 -2.58 -2.21 -20.80
CA LEU A 4 -2.16 -2.32 -19.40
C LEU A 4 -0.81 -1.65 -19.12
N ARG A 5 0.12 -1.66 -20.09
CA ARG A 5 1.43 -1.01 -19.93
C ARG A 5 1.31 0.52 -19.99
N ALA A 6 0.51 1.03 -20.92
CA ALA A 6 0.22 2.46 -21.03
C ALA A 6 -0.50 2.97 -19.77
N TRP A 7 -1.41 2.17 -19.20
CA TRP A 7 -2.10 2.51 -17.96
C TRP A 7 -1.17 2.52 -16.74
N LYS A 8 -0.26 1.55 -16.63
CA LYS A 8 0.79 1.54 -15.59
C LYS A 8 1.71 2.77 -15.67
N LEU A 9 2.05 3.19 -16.89
CA LEU A 9 2.90 4.36 -17.11
C LEU A 9 2.18 5.67 -16.73
N SER A 10 0.90 5.82 -17.09
CA SER A 10 0.14 7.02 -16.74
C SER A 10 -0.16 7.11 -15.24
N GLN A 11 -0.42 5.97 -14.59
CA GLN A 11 -0.54 5.89 -13.13
C GLN A 11 0.77 6.32 -12.48
N ARG A 12 1.92 5.80 -12.92
CA ARG A 12 3.22 6.24 -12.40
C ARG A 12 3.40 7.74 -12.51
N GLN A 13 3.20 8.34 -13.69
CA GLN A 13 3.37 9.78 -13.88
C GLN A 13 2.47 10.62 -12.97
N ARG A 14 1.22 10.19 -12.75
CA ARG A 14 0.31 10.85 -11.79
C ARG A 14 0.85 10.81 -10.36
N TRP A 15 1.43 9.69 -9.95
CA TRP A 15 2.08 9.53 -8.65
C TRP A 15 3.33 10.41 -8.48
N GLN A 16 4.07 10.67 -9.57
CA GLN A 16 5.24 11.58 -9.55
C GLN A 16 4.84 13.06 -9.38
N HIS A 17 3.64 13.43 -9.81
CA HIS A 17 3.12 14.81 -9.74
C HIS A 17 2.37 15.14 -8.44
N LEU A 18 2.09 14.13 -7.61
CA LEU A 18 1.40 14.30 -6.32
C LEU A 18 2.36 14.92 -5.30
N SER A 19 1.89 15.95 -4.59
CA SER A 19 2.66 16.61 -3.55
C SER A 19 3.04 15.63 -2.43
N TRP A 20 4.16 15.87 -1.75
CA TRP A 20 4.63 15.03 -0.64
C TRP A 20 3.58 14.82 0.46
N GLN A 21 2.75 15.84 0.71
CA GLN A 21 1.61 15.75 1.63
C GLN A 21 0.54 14.78 1.14
N GLN A 22 0.20 14.77 -0.15
CA GLN A 22 -0.76 13.82 -0.70
C GLN A 22 -0.23 12.39 -0.73
N GLN A 23 1.07 12.19 -1.01
CA GLN A 23 1.70 10.87 -0.91
C GLN A 23 1.67 10.34 0.53
N SER A 24 1.94 11.22 1.51
CA SER A 24 1.86 10.87 2.93
C SER A 24 0.42 10.56 3.36
N GLY A 25 -0.56 11.31 2.88
CA GLY A 25 -1.98 11.04 3.11
C GLY A 25 -2.44 9.69 2.56
N TRP A 26 -1.95 9.31 1.37
CA TRP A 26 -2.18 7.98 0.81
C TRP A 26 -1.56 6.86 1.66
N LEU A 27 -0.36 7.09 2.19
CA LEU A 27 0.33 6.13 3.05
C LEU A 27 -0.44 5.90 4.36
N THR A 28 -0.87 6.99 5.00
CA THR A 28 -1.72 6.94 6.20
C THR A 28 -3.04 6.25 5.92
N GLY A 29 -3.66 6.53 4.76
CA GLY A 29 -4.89 5.86 4.33
C GLY A 29 -4.71 4.35 4.16
N TRP A 30 -3.62 3.90 3.54
CA TRP A 30 -3.29 2.49 3.41
C TRP A 30 -3.03 1.80 4.75
N ILE A 31 -2.32 2.46 5.66
CA ILE A 31 -2.07 1.96 7.02
C ILE A 31 -3.39 1.82 7.78
N ALA A 32 -4.23 2.85 7.76
CA ALA A 32 -5.52 2.83 8.44
C ALA A 32 -6.45 1.75 7.88
N LEU A 33 -6.50 1.58 6.55
CA LEU A 33 -7.29 0.56 5.90
C LEU A 33 -6.81 -0.85 6.28
N SER A 34 -5.49 -1.06 6.24
CA SER A 34 -4.89 -2.36 6.59
C SER A 34 -5.09 -2.69 8.07
N ALA A 35 -4.94 -1.71 8.96
CA ALA A 35 -5.20 -1.87 10.38
C ALA A 35 -6.68 -2.20 10.64
N THR A 36 -7.60 -1.53 9.94
CA THR A 36 -9.04 -1.80 10.05
C THR A 36 -9.38 -3.21 9.57
N MET A 37 -8.86 -3.62 8.41
CA MET A 37 -9.03 -4.99 7.89
C MET A 37 -8.44 -6.05 8.82
N THR A 38 -7.28 -5.75 9.43
CA THR A 38 -6.64 -6.65 10.40
C THR A 38 -7.48 -6.78 11.67
N ALA A 39 -7.97 -5.66 12.21
CA ALA A 39 -8.86 -5.64 13.36
C ALA A 39 -10.17 -6.39 13.07
N LEU A 40 -10.81 -6.14 11.92
CA LEU A 40 -12.01 -6.84 11.49
C LEU A 40 -11.78 -8.35 11.33
N SER A 41 -10.64 -8.75 10.77
CA SER A 41 -10.27 -10.15 10.62
C SER A 41 -10.10 -10.81 12.00
N ALA A 42 -9.47 -10.11 12.94
CA ALA A 42 -9.27 -10.58 14.32
C ALA A 42 -10.58 -10.66 15.12
N THR A 43 -11.56 -9.79 14.85
CA THR A 43 -12.87 -9.79 15.53
C THR A 43 -13.94 -10.61 14.83
N SER A 44 -13.70 -11.06 13.60
CA SER A 44 -14.66 -11.85 12.82
C SER A 44 -14.84 -13.24 13.43
N ALA A 45 -16.07 -13.77 13.41
CA ALA A 45 -16.40 -15.12 13.87
C ALA A 45 -15.91 -16.22 12.90
N THR A 46 -14.70 -16.04 12.34
CA THR A 46 -14.02 -17.06 11.54
C THR A 46 -13.26 -18.02 12.47
N PRO A 47 -13.05 -19.28 12.04
CA PRO A 47 -12.25 -20.23 12.81
C PRO A 47 -10.86 -19.67 13.10
N ALA A 48 -10.34 -19.87 14.32
CA ALA A 48 -9.08 -19.26 14.79
C ALA A 48 -7.87 -19.53 13.87
N PHE A 49 -7.85 -20.67 13.19
CA PHE A 49 -6.85 -20.98 12.15
C PHE A 49 -6.88 -19.97 10.99
N TRP A 50 -8.07 -19.64 10.48
CA TRP A 50 -8.25 -18.69 9.38
C TRP A 50 -8.03 -17.24 9.82
N GLN A 51 -8.31 -16.91 11.09
CA GLN A 51 -7.99 -15.58 11.64
C GLN A 51 -6.48 -15.30 11.58
N GLY A 52 -5.64 -16.25 11.99
CA GLY A 52 -4.18 -16.10 11.93
C GLY A 52 -3.66 -15.94 10.50
N VAL A 53 -4.22 -16.71 9.55
CA VAL A 53 -3.86 -16.60 8.12
C VAL A 53 -4.26 -15.24 7.55
N LEU A 54 -5.47 -14.76 7.84
CA LEU A 54 -5.96 -13.46 7.35
C LEU A 54 -5.16 -12.30 7.96
N VAL A 55 -4.93 -12.32 9.27
CA VAL A 55 -4.12 -11.31 9.96
C VAL A 55 -2.69 -11.30 9.43
N GLY A 56 -2.08 -12.47 9.22
CA GLY A 56 -0.76 -12.59 8.62
C GLY A 56 -0.70 -12.08 7.19
N LEU A 57 -1.69 -12.41 6.37
CA LEU A 57 -1.79 -11.96 4.98
C LEU A 57 -1.96 -10.44 4.89
N TRP A 58 -2.86 -9.87 5.69
CA TRP A 58 -3.08 -8.42 5.75
C TRP A 58 -1.87 -7.69 6.31
N GLY A 59 -1.27 -8.18 7.40
CA GLY A 59 -0.04 -7.63 7.97
C GLY A 59 1.12 -7.65 6.97
N PHE A 60 1.32 -8.77 6.28
CA PHE A 60 2.35 -8.88 5.24
C PHE A 60 2.09 -7.92 4.07
N SER A 61 0.83 -7.82 3.61
CA SER A 61 0.46 -6.90 2.53
C SER A 61 0.67 -5.43 2.91
N ALA A 62 0.40 -5.07 4.18
CA ALA A 62 0.63 -3.74 4.70
C ALA A 62 2.12 -3.41 4.72
N VAL A 63 2.95 -4.32 5.24
CA VAL A 63 4.41 -4.14 5.28
C VAL A 63 4.97 -4.03 3.86
N ALA A 64 4.59 -4.92 2.95
CA ALA A 64 5.04 -4.89 1.55
C ALA A 64 4.58 -3.60 0.84
N GLY A 65 3.35 -3.15 1.09
CA GLY A 65 2.81 -1.90 0.53
C GLY A 65 3.56 -0.67 1.04
N ILE A 66 3.80 -0.58 2.35
CA ILE A 66 4.58 0.51 2.96
C ILE A 66 6.01 0.48 2.41
N MET A 67 6.67 -0.68 2.36
CA MET A 67 8.03 -0.81 1.85
C MET A 67 8.14 -0.43 0.37
N GLY A 68 7.15 -0.79 -0.44
CA GLY A 68 7.05 -0.39 -1.86
C GLY A 68 6.88 1.12 -2.02
N LEU A 69 6.08 1.76 -1.19
CA LEU A 69 5.90 3.22 -1.23
C LEU A 69 7.14 3.97 -0.70
N VAL A 70 7.79 3.47 0.36
CA VAL A 70 9.04 4.03 0.89
C VAL A 70 10.15 3.95 -0.17
N THR A 71 10.28 2.82 -0.87
CA THR A 71 11.28 2.69 -1.96
C THR A 71 11.00 3.64 -3.13
N ILE A 72 9.73 3.85 -3.49
CA ILE A 72 9.34 4.85 -4.50
C ILE A 72 9.70 6.28 -4.03
N GLN A 73 9.39 6.61 -2.78
CA GLN A 73 9.71 7.91 -2.18
C GLN A 73 11.22 8.17 -2.11
N TRP A 74 11.99 7.17 -1.69
CA TRP A 74 13.46 7.25 -1.63
C TRP A 74 14.05 7.52 -3.00
N ARG A 75 13.57 6.81 -4.03
CA ARG A 75 14.04 7.00 -5.40
C ARG A 75 13.76 8.41 -5.93
N HIS A 76 12.57 8.95 -5.63
CA HIS A 76 12.24 10.32 -6.00
C HIS A 76 13.14 11.38 -5.34
N ARG A 77 13.52 11.18 -4.06
CA ARG A 77 14.48 12.05 -3.38
C ARG A 77 15.87 12.01 -4.00
N HIS A 78 16.29 10.85 -4.50
CA HIS A 78 17.63 10.65 -5.05
C HIS A 78 17.77 11.20 -6.47
N ASP A 79 16.71 11.17 -7.29
CA ASP A 79 16.68 11.75 -8.64
C ASP A 79 16.57 13.30 -8.64
N SER A 80 16.36 13.92 -7.47
CA SER A 80 16.23 15.38 -7.32
C SER A 80 17.51 16.08 -6.81
N ARG A 81 18.64 15.36 -6.74
CA ARG A 81 19.98 15.90 -6.45
C ARG A 81 20.84 15.85 -7.70
#